data_AF-A0A084SRK9-F1
#
_entry.id   AF-A0A084SRK9-F1
#
_cell.length_a   1.000
_cell.length_b   1.000
_cell.length_c   1.000
_cell.angle_alpha   90.00
_cell.angle_beta   90.00
_cell.angle_gamma   90.00
#
_symmetry.space_group_name_H-M   'P 1'
#
loop_
_entity.id
_entity.type
_entity.pdbx_description
1 polymer ?
#
loop_
_entity_poly.entity_id
_entity_poly.type
_entity_poly.pdbx_seq_one_letter_code
_entity_poly.pdbx_strand_id
1 'polypeptide(L)'
;MGETSTGETRAQVCHRCLMRLETSAGGVDLPRRIRATLAGRGEAVRVELTGCLGWCPVGRVSVQLRRAGAFSDVVLLDPARDGAELLTHLSCPSTETP
;
A
#
# COMPACT_ATOMS: atom_id res chain seq x y z
N MET A 1 -18.53 15.00 19.31
CA MET A 1 -18.62 13.78 18.50
C MET A 1 -17.20 13.28 18.34
N GLY A 2 -16.81 12.34 19.20
CA GLY A 2 -15.44 11.84 19.25
C GLY A 2 -15.26 10.73 18.22
N GLU A 3 -14.54 11.03 17.15
CA GLU A 3 -13.92 9.99 16.32
C GLU A 3 -12.43 10.02 16.63
N THR A 4 -12.06 9.38 17.74
CA THR A 4 -10.71 8.88 17.95
C THR A 4 -10.44 7.85 16.86
N SER A 5 -10.08 8.30 15.65
CA SER A 5 -9.55 7.44 14.59
C SER A 5 -8.21 6.91 15.07
N THR A 6 -8.27 5.78 15.77
CA THR A 6 -7.11 5.02 16.23
C THR A 6 -6.35 4.53 15.01
N GLY A 7 -5.37 5.32 14.52
CA GLY A 7 -4.20 4.85 13.78
C GLY A 7 -4.37 3.81 12.66
N GLU A 8 -5.54 3.68 12.02
CA GLU A 8 -5.76 2.62 11.04
C GLU A 8 -4.96 2.94 9.78
N THR A 9 -3.94 2.13 9.52
CA THR A 9 -3.09 2.33 8.34
C THR A 9 -3.79 1.76 7.12
N ARG A 10 -3.87 2.55 6.05
CA ARG A 10 -4.50 2.14 4.79
C ARG A 10 -3.47 2.13 3.68
N ALA A 11 -3.43 1.05 2.90
CA ALA A 11 -2.62 0.95 1.70
C ALA A 11 -3.52 1.09 0.47
N GLN A 12 -3.42 2.23 -0.21
CA GLN A 12 -4.17 2.55 -1.41
C GLN A 12 -3.41 2.10 -2.64
N VAL A 13 -3.87 1.03 -3.27
CA VAL A 13 -3.24 0.40 -4.42
C VAL A 13 -3.86 0.96 -5.71
N CYS A 14 -3.02 1.45 -6.62
CA CYS A 14 -3.47 1.98 -7.90
C CYS A 14 -4.11 0.88 -8.75
N HIS A 15 -5.44 0.94 -8.92
CA HIS A 15 -6.19 -0.03 -9.71
C HIS A 15 -5.72 -0.08 -11.17
N ARG A 16 -5.33 1.09 -11.73
CA ARG A 16 -4.81 1.17 -13.10
C ARG A 16 -3.48 0.43 -13.28
N CYS A 17 -2.62 0.40 -12.26
CA CYS A 17 -1.39 -0.39 -12.30
C CYS A 17 -1.71 -1.89 -12.30
N LEU A 18 -2.64 -2.33 -11.44
CA LEU A 18 -3.06 -3.73 -11.36
C LEU A 18 -3.63 -4.24 -12.69
N MET A 19 -4.46 -3.43 -13.35
CA MET A 19 -5.04 -3.79 -14.66
C MET A 19 -4.02 -3.82 -15.80
N ARG A 20 -2.87 -3.16 -15.64
CA ARG A 20 -1.78 -3.18 -16.63
C ARG A 20 -0.69 -4.19 -16.30
N LEU A 21 -0.79 -4.81 -15.14
CA LEU A 21 0.15 -5.82 -14.70
C LEU A 21 -0.04 -7.09 -15.51
N GLU A 22 1.05 -7.79 -15.83
CA GLU A 22 0.94 -9.11 -16.44
C GLU A 22 0.26 -10.07 -15.47
N THR A 23 -0.56 -10.98 -16.02
CA THR A 23 -1.34 -11.95 -15.23
C THR A 23 -0.44 -12.81 -14.34
N SER A 24 0.77 -13.14 -14.83
CA SER A 24 1.79 -13.90 -14.09
C SER A 24 2.32 -13.18 -12.85
N ALA A 25 2.25 -11.84 -12.81
CA ALA A 25 2.66 -11.05 -11.65
C ALA A 25 1.54 -10.97 -10.58
N GLY A 26 0.39 -11.59 -10.83
CA GLY A 26 -0.67 -11.75 -9.85
C GLY A 26 -1.83 -10.78 -9.94
N GLY A 27 -1.78 -9.78 -10.82
CA GLY A 27 -2.90 -8.88 -11.13
C GLY A 27 -3.83 -8.56 -9.94
N VAL A 28 -5.07 -9.05 -10.00
CA VAL A 28 -6.12 -8.83 -8.99
C VAL A 28 -5.89 -9.53 -7.63
N ASP A 29 -4.99 -10.53 -7.57
CA ASP A 29 -4.60 -11.19 -6.32
C ASP A 29 -3.54 -10.41 -5.53
N LEU A 30 -2.82 -9.48 -6.17
CA LEU A 30 -1.75 -8.71 -5.52
C LEU A 30 -2.24 -7.98 -4.25
N PRO A 31 -3.39 -7.27 -4.22
CA PRO A 31 -3.90 -6.65 -2.99
C PRO A 31 -4.12 -7.64 -1.85
N ARG A 32 -4.56 -8.87 -2.17
CA ARG A 32 -4.77 -9.93 -1.19
C ARG A 32 -3.43 -10.44 -0.64
N ARG A 33 -2.42 -10.60 -1.49
CA ARG A 33 -1.07 -11.01 -1.07
C ARG A 33 -0.39 -9.95 -0.24
N ILE A 34 -0.49 -8.67 -0.64
CA ILE A 34 -0.02 -7.53 0.18
C ILE A 34 -0.65 -7.59 1.57
N ARG A 35 -1.97 -7.75 1.66
CA ARG A 35 -2.67 -7.87 2.95
C ARG A 35 -2.15 -9.05 3.77
N ALA A 36 -1.90 -10.21 3.15
CA ALA A 36 -1.36 -11.38 3.84
C ALA A 36 0.06 -11.14 4.37
N THR A 37 0.94 -10.54 3.57
CA THR A 37 2.31 -10.15 3.96
C THR A 37 2.31 -9.20 5.15
N LEU A 38 1.45 -8.19 5.13
CA LEU A 38 1.32 -7.21 6.21
C LEU A 38 0.72 -7.84 7.48
N ALA A 39 -0.34 -8.64 7.33
CA ALA A 39 -0.97 -9.36 8.44
C ALA A 39 0.00 -10.35 9.11
N GLY A 40 0.89 -10.99 8.34
CA GLY A 40 1.92 -11.89 8.88
C GLY A 40 2.92 -11.22 9.83
N ARG A 41 3.02 -9.88 9.80
CA ARG A 41 3.83 -9.09 10.75
C ARG A 41 3.03 -8.47 11.90
N GLY A 42 1.71 -8.70 11.96
CA GLY A 42 0.84 -8.09 12.97
C GLY A 42 0.41 -6.65 12.66
N GLU A 43 0.71 -6.15 11.45
CA GLU A 43 0.32 -4.81 11.04
C GLU A 43 -1.16 -4.81 10.62
N ALA A 44 -1.99 -4.05 11.35
CA ALA A 44 -3.40 -3.85 11.01
C ALA A 44 -3.54 -2.86 9.83
N VAL A 45 -3.20 -3.32 8.62
CA VAL A 45 -3.29 -2.51 7.39
C VAL A 45 -4.51 -2.91 6.57
N ARG A 46 -5.33 -1.92 6.23
CA ARG A 46 -6.43 -2.07 5.29
C ARG A 46 -5.95 -1.79 3.87
N VAL A 47 -5.97 -2.81 3.01
CA VAL A 47 -5.63 -2.65 1.59
C VAL A 47 -6.88 -2.27 0.81
N GLU A 48 -6.85 -1.13 0.12
CA GLU A 48 -7.96 -0.60 -0.67
C GLU A 48 -7.49 -0.25 -2.08
N LEU A 49 -8.39 -0.34 -3.05
CA LEU A 49 -8.10 0.08 -4.41
C LEU A 49 -8.40 1.57 -4.56
N THR A 50 -7.52 2.28 -5.26
CA THR A 50 -7.71 3.69 -5.63
C THR A 50 -7.57 3.87 -7.13
N GLY A 51 -7.90 5.08 -7.60
CA GLY A 51 -7.68 5.50 -8.98
C GLY A 51 -6.20 5.59 -9.34
N CYS A 52 -5.90 6.32 -10.42
CA CYS A 52 -4.53 6.55 -10.82
C CYS A 52 -3.82 7.48 -9.82
N LEU A 53 -2.70 7.05 -9.25
CA LEU A 53 -1.85 7.87 -8.37
C LEU A 53 -0.89 8.81 -9.15
N GLY A 54 -1.25 9.20 -10.38
CA GLY A 54 -0.44 10.06 -11.24
C GLY A 54 0.66 9.33 -12.04
N TRP A 55 1.22 8.23 -11.52
CA TRP A 55 2.28 7.47 -12.19
C TRP A 55 2.00 5.96 -12.18
N CYS A 56 2.14 5.31 -13.34
CA CYS A 56 1.92 3.86 -13.54
C CYS A 56 3.07 3.26 -14.35
N PRO A 57 4.18 2.84 -13.72
CA PRO A 57 5.29 2.22 -14.40
C PRO A 57 4.94 0.81 -14.89
N VAL A 58 5.60 0.35 -15.95
CA VAL A 58 5.43 -1.03 -16.44
C VAL A 58 6.03 -2.01 -15.42
N GLY A 59 5.28 -3.07 -15.11
CA GLY A 59 5.73 -4.13 -14.20
C GLY A 59 5.76 -3.76 -12.71
N ARG A 60 5.32 -2.56 -12.34
CA ARG A 60 5.30 -2.09 -10.93
C ARG A 60 3.95 -1.50 -10.57
N VAL A 61 3.64 -1.50 -9.28
CA VAL A 61 2.36 -1.01 -8.75
C VAL A 61 2.59 0.15 -7.80
N SER A 62 2.02 1.30 -8.15
CA SER A 62 2.04 2.46 -7.27
C SER A 62 1.07 2.26 -6.11
N VAL A 63 1.57 2.41 -4.89
CA VAL A 63 0.79 2.31 -3.65
C VAL A 63 1.07 3.51 -2.77
N GLN A 64 0.02 4.11 -2.22
CA GLN A 64 0.12 5.18 -1.26
C GLN A 64 -0.35 4.70 0.11
N LEU A 65 0.45 4.93 1.14
CA LEU A 65 0.03 4.67 2.51
C LEU A 65 -0.71 5.89 3.08
N ARG A 66 -1.72 5.66 3.90
CA ARG A 66 -2.43 6.68 4.65
C ARG A 66 -2.47 6.28 6.12
N ARG A 67 -1.98 7.15 7.01
CA ARG A 67 -1.98 6.93 8.47
C ARG A 67 -2.58 8.14 9.17
N ALA A 68 -3.53 7.92 10.08
CA ALA A 68 -4.14 8.98 10.88
C ALA A 68 -4.58 10.22 10.06
N GLY A 69 -5.03 10.01 8.82
CA GLY A 69 -5.44 11.08 7.90
C GLY A 69 -4.33 11.65 7.01
N ALA A 70 -3.06 11.45 7.32
CA ALA A 70 -1.92 11.88 6.51
C ALA A 70 -1.60 10.87 5.40
N PHE A 71 -1.30 11.37 4.20
CA PHE A 71 -0.82 10.55 3.09
C PHE A 71 0.70 10.50 3.10
N SER A 72 1.26 9.30 2.94
CA SER A 72 2.69 9.10 2.70
C SER A 72 3.03 9.28 1.22
N ASP A 73 4.32 9.24 0.92
CA ASP A 73 4.82 9.21 -0.44
C ASP A 73 4.34 7.97 -1.21
N VAL A 74 4.34 8.05 -2.54
CA VAL A 74 3.91 6.95 -3.40
C VAL A 74 5.04 5.94 -3.51
N VAL A 75 4.82 4.77 -2.94
CA VAL A 75 5.77 3.64 -2.98
C VAL A 75 5.50 2.81 -4.23
N LEU A 76 6.56 2.50 -4.96
CA LEU A 76 6.49 1.55 -6.08
C LEU A 76 6.72 0.14 -5.55
N LEU A 77 5.69 -0.68 -5.64
CA LEU A 77 5.76 -2.09 -5.32
C LEU A 77 6.22 -2.91 -6.52
N ASP A 78 7.11 -3.84 -6.23
CA ASP A 78 7.36 -4.98 -7.10
C ASP A 78 6.32 -6.08 -6.80
N PRO A 79 5.51 -6.49 -7.78
CA PRO A 79 4.48 -7.49 -7.56
C PRO A 79 5.03 -8.89 -7.24
N ALA A 80 6.30 -9.17 -7.57
CA ALA A 80 6.97 -10.41 -7.21
C ALA A 80 7.42 -10.45 -5.74
N ARG A 81 7.39 -9.31 -5.04
CA ARG A 81 7.76 -9.18 -3.63
C ARG A 81 6.56 -9.08 -2.69
N ASP A 82 5.33 -9.18 -3.23
CA ASP A 82 4.10 -9.25 -2.45
C ASP A 82 3.91 -8.13 -1.42
N GLY A 83 4.41 -6.94 -1.73
CA GLY A 83 4.29 -5.78 -0.87
C GLY A 83 5.26 -5.74 0.31
N ALA A 84 6.32 -6.54 0.31
CA ALA A 84 7.36 -6.51 1.34
C ALA A 84 7.96 -5.11 1.52
N GLU A 85 8.07 -4.33 0.44
CA GLU A 85 8.56 -2.95 0.48
C GLU A 85 7.73 -2.06 1.41
N LEU A 86 6.40 -2.26 1.47
CA LEU A 86 5.55 -1.50 2.39
C LEU A 86 5.95 -1.71 3.84
N LEU A 87 6.50 -2.87 4.21
CA LEU A 87 6.94 -3.13 5.58
C LEU A 87 8.05 -2.16 6.01
N THR A 88 8.97 -1.82 5.12
CA THR A 88 10.03 -0.84 5.42
C THR A 88 9.43 0.55 5.66
N HIS A 89 8.41 0.93 4.89
CA HIS A 89 7.71 2.20 5.08
C HIS A 89 6.81 2.22 6.31
N LEU A 90 6.22 1.08 6.70
CA LEU A 90 5.45 0.88 7.93
C LEU A 90 6.33 0.94 9.18
N SER A 91 7.52 0.35 9.12
CA SER A 91 8.47 0.29 10.23
C SER A 91 9.15 1.63 10.54
N CYS A 92 9.13 2.59 9.61
CA CYS A 92 9.53 3.98 9.90
C CYS A 92 8.31 4.76 10.42
N PRO A 93 8.23 5.05 11.74
CA PRO A 93 7.53 6.26 12.15
C PRO A 93 8.33 7.41 11.55
N SER A 94 7.71 8.25 10.73
CA SER A 94 8.29 9.56 10.43
C SER A 94 8.33 10.33 11.74
N THR A 95 9.45 10.21 12.44
CA THR A 95 9.87 11.14 13.47
C THR A 95 10.23 12.43 12.75
N GLU A 96 9.25 13.30 12.51
CA GLU A 96 9.53 14.68 12.13
C GLU A 96 8.69 15.62 13.01
N THR A 97 9.38 16.13 14.04
CA THR A 97 9.00 17.22 14.94
C THR A 97 9.34 18.55 14.25
N PRO A 98 8.55 19.61 14.44
CA PRO A 98 9.03 20.72 15.27
C PRO A 98 8.06 21.17 16.36
#